data_AF-A0A845QNC0-F1
#
_entry.id   AF-A0A845QNC0-F1
#
_cell.length_a   1.000
_cell.length_b   1.000
_cell.length_c   1.000
_cell.angle_alpha   90.00
_cell.angle_beta   90.00
_cell.angle_gamma   90.00
#
_symmetry.space_group_name_H-M   'P 1'
#
loop_
_entity.id
_entity.type
_entity.pdbx_description
1 polymer ?
#
loop_
_entity_poly.entity_id
_entity_poly.type
_entity_poly.pdbx_seq_one_letter_code
_entity_poly.pdbx_strand_id
1 'polypeptide(L)'
;MKMKKIMKKVSVLVTLCLIMTMLSAQPIFAAGTYTVDDGGTITAVSAQRAAACDKMLKMSQMPWKLTATLRYCYGQDDNNQLTESSKVKVNCRWDNKLANEVIPRKGIPYSQVYREEEYSNGITLKKGTKTLASDPQYVSIYGTDCSSSVGFAWKAATGVYLARKDTGKIYRTKNMFADGIIASENENDYLMLVGKYGKYYSARKNATTTKQVVTGLSAEGNYEDGEDIYSKVYAAIKPGDALLFRTTDGSGYGHVRLVVGVKIVYADASKTKVDPEKSQVTCIEQVGFSKTNGNCKTSWIPNDEIVPTGAFAGQTYTGVYTFNQLTGKSASPTINDGDKTRCYVPIRLKAFND
;
A
#
# COMPACT_ATOMS: atom_id res chain seq x y z
N MET A 1 59.34 -31.71 -15.94
CA MET A 1 58.92 -30.39 -15.42
C MET A 1 57.55 -30.03 -16.00
N LYS A 2 56.51 -29.90 -15.14
CA LYS A 2 55.21 -29.17 -15.31
C LYS A 2 54.31 -29.58 -16.51
N MET A 3 52.99 -29.79 -16.43
CA MET A 3 51.94 -29.38 -15.50
C MET A 3 50.74 -30.33 -15.73
N LYS A 4 50.11 -30.85 -14.66
CA LYS A 4 48.86 -31.63 -14.76
C LYS A 4 47.69 -30.71 -15.17
N LYS A 5 47.00 -31.01 -16.27
CA LYS A 5 45.70 -30.42 -16.61
C LYS A 5 44.65 -30.95 -15.63
N ILE A 6 44.27 -30.12 -14.66
CA ILE A 6 43.15 -30.39 -13.76
C ILE A 6 41.85 -30.32 -14.58
N MET A 7 41.04 -31.35 -14.39
CA MET A 7 39.78 -31.63 -15.06
C MET A 7 38.76 -30.49 -14.92
N LYS A 8 38.06 -30.22 -16.03
CA LYS A 8 36.79 -29.49 -16.11
C LYS A 8 35.73 -30.14 -15.20
N LYS A 9 35.60 -29.70 -13.95
CA LYS A 9 34.46 -30.04 -13.07
C LYS A 9 34.08 -28.88 -12.12
N VAL A 10 34.26 -27.63 -12.54
CA VAL A 10 33.88 -26.44 -11.74
C VAL A 10 32.61 -25.74 -12.27
N SER A 11 32.11 -26.12 -13.44
CA SER A 11 31.04 -25.35 -14.10
C SER A 11 29.60 -25.77 -13.75
N VAL A 12 29.38 -26.79 -12.91
CA VAL A 12 28.01 -27.24 -12.55
C VAL A 12 27.60 -26.78 -11.14
N LEU A 13 28.55 -26.63 -10.21
CA LEU A 13 28.22 -26.23 -8.83
C LEU A 13 27.95 -24.72 -8.70
N VAL A 14 28.61 -23.89 -9.51
CA VAL A 14 28.41 -22.42 -9.48
C VAL A 14 27.06 -22.04 -10.09
N THR A 15 26.59 -22.77 -11.10
CA THR A 15 25.28 -22.54 -11.72
C THR A 15 24.13 -22.98 -10.81
N LEU A 16 24.32 -24.02 -9.98
CA LEU A 16 23.29 -24.46 -9.03
C LEU A 16 23.10 -23.47 -7.86
N CYS A 17 24.18 -22.83 -7.38
CA CYS A 17 24.09 -21.76 -6.37
C CYS A 17 23.44 -20.48 -6.93
N LEU A 18 23.65 -20.17 -8.21
CA LEU A 18 22.98 -19.04 -8.88
C LEU A 18 21.50 -19.30 -9.17
N ILE A 19 21.09 -20.56 -9.36
CA ILE A 19 19.68 -20.92 -9.52
C ILE A 19 18.93 -20.87 -8.17
N MET A 20 19.59 -21.17 -7.04
CA MET A 20 18.94 -21.06 -5.72
C MET A 20 18.75 -19.61 -5.24
N THR A 21 19.60 -18.65 -5.66
CA THR A 21 19.37 -17.23 -5.33
C THR A 21 18.36 -16.55 -6.25
N MET A 22 17.93 -17.20 -7.33
CA MET A 22 16.83 -16.74 -8.18
C MET A 22 15.45 -17.30 -7.76
N LEU A 23 15.40 -18.24 -6.81
CA LEU A 23 14.14 -18.79 -6.28
C LEU A 23 13.45 -17.88 -5.25
N SER A 24 14.01 -16.72 -4.94
CA SER A 24 13.32 -15.65 -4.20
C SER A 24 12.76 -14.55 -5.12
N ALA A 25 12.66 -14.80 -6.43
CA ALA A 25 11.88 -13.96 -7.32
C ALA A 25 10.39 -14.35 -7.27
N GLN A 26 9.66 -13.88 -6.26
CA GLN A 26 8.25 -13.59 -6.42
C GLN A 26 7.78 -12.39 -5.57
N PRO A 27 6.81 -11.58 -6.05
CA PRO A 27 6.09 -11.72 -7.32
C PRO A 27 6.00 -10.44 -8.17
N ILE A 28 6.21 -10.61 -9.49
CA ILE A 28 5.25 -10.11 -10.46
C ILE A 28 3.91 -10.68 -10.03
N PHE A 29 3.00 -9.85 -9.52
CA PHE A 29 1.69 -10.29 -9.02
C PHE A 29 0.96 -11.08 -10.11
N ALA A 30 0.97 -12.40 -10.00
CA ALA A 30 0.06 -13.24 -10.76
C ALA A 30 -1.34 -13.04 -10.16
N ALA A 31 -2.30 -12.69 -11.01
CA ALA A 31 -3.70 -12.71 -10.61
C ALA A 31 -4.09 -14.13 -10.18
N GLY A 32 -4.89 -14.26 -9.12
CA GLY A 32 -5.59 -15.51 -8.84
C GLY A 32 -4.98 -16.54 -7.86
N THR A 33 -3.97 -16.24 -7.04
CA THR A 33 -3.65 -17.09 -5.86
C THR A 33 -3.04 -16.26 -4.73
N TYR A 34 -3.88 -15.76 -3.82
CA TYR A 34 -3.46 -15.01 -2.64
C TYR A 34 -3.51 -15.91 -1.40
N THR A 35 -2.42 -15.95 -0.65
CA THR A 35 -2.26 -16.90 0.47
C THR A 35 -1.67 -16.23 1.71
N VAL A 36 -1.87 -16.88 2.85
CA VAL A 36 -1.11 -16.66 4.08
C VAL A 36 -0.15 -17.84 4.24
N ASP A 37 1.15 -17.55 4.36
CA ASP A 37 2.17 -18.51 4.77
C ASP A 37 2.35 -18.41 6.29
N ASP A 38 1.79 -19.38 7.02
CA ASP A 38 1.82 -19.43 8.48
C ASP A 38 2.86 -20.46 8.97
N GLY A 39 4.11 -20.02 9.07
CA GLY A 39 5.24 -20.88 9.45
C GLY A 39 5.38 -22.10 8.55
N GLY A 40 5.17 -21.94 7.23
CA GLY A 40 5.20 -23.01 6.23
C GLY A 40 3.83 -23.62 5.89
N THR A 41 2.77 -23.30 6.64
CA THR A 41 1.40 -23.72 6.31
C THR A 41 0.76 -22.69 5.38
N ILE A 42 0.60 -23.04 4.11
CA ILE A 42 0.05 -22.12 3.10
C ILE A 42 -1.47 -22.30 3.01
N THR A 43 -2.22 -21.24 3.31
CA THR A 43 -3.70 -21.23 3.25
C THR A 43 -4.19 -20.17 2.28
N ALA A 44 -5.14 -20.52 1.41
CA ALA A 44 -5.79 -19.57 0.51
C ALA A 44 -6.75 -18.64 1.25
N VAL A 45 -6.86 -17.39 0.81
CA VAL A 45 -7.91 -16.47 1.30
C VAL A 45 -9.26 -16.74 0.62
N SER A 46 -10.34 -16.21 1.19
CA SER A 46 -11.66 -16.23 0.55
C SER A 46 -11.68 -15.58 -0.84
N ALA A 47 -12.66 -15.97 -1.65
CA ALA A 47 -12.88 -15.40 -2.98
C ALA A 47 -13.11 -13.89 -2.94
N GLN A 48 -13.80 -13.35 -1.91
CA GLN A 48 -13.97 -11.90 -1.77
C GLN A 48 -12.63 -11.19 -1.57
N ARG A 49 -11.76 -11.70 -0.70
CA ARG A 49 -10.43 -11.12 -0.48
C ARG A 49 -9.56 -11.18 -1.74
N ALA A 50 -9.57 -12.32 -2.42
CA ALA A 50 -8.87 -12.47 -3.69
C ALA A 50 -9.34 -11.44 -4.73
N ALA A 51 -10.66 -11.26 -4.87
CA ALA A 51 -11.23 -10.27 -5.79
C ALA A 51 -10.83 -8.82 -5.44
N ALA A 52 -10.69 -8.48 -4.16
CA ALA A 52 -10.18 -7.17 -3.74
C ALA A 52 -8.72 -6.97 -4.16
N CYS A 53 -7.87 -7.98 -3.92
CA CYS A 53 -6.48 -7.96 -4.33
C CYS A 53 -6.34 -7.87 -5.86
N ASP A 54 -7.11 -8.66 -6.63
CA ASP A 54 -7.11 -8.63 -8.10
C ASP A 54 -7.54 -7.26 -8.63
N LYS A 55 -8.57 -6.65 -8.02
CA LYS A 55 -9.01 -5.30 -8.41
C LYS A 55 -7.93 -4.26 -8.16
N MET A 56 -7.26 -4.30 -7.00
CA MET A 56 -6.17 -3.37 -6.68
C MET A 56 -4.98 -3.57 -7.62
N LEU A 57 -4.65 -4.81 -7.94
CA LEU A 57 -3.62 -5.15 -8.92
C LEU A 57 -3.98 -4.61 -10.32
N LYS A 58 -5.23 -4.82 -10.75
CA LYS A 58 -5.71 -4.26 -12.01
C LYS A 58 -5.54 -2.73 -12.02
N MET A 59 -5.93 -2.05 -10.95
CA MET A 59 -5.80 -0.59 -10.81
C MET A 59 -4.35 -0.10 -10.80
N SER A 60 -3.38 -0.87 -10.28
CA SER A 60 -1.96 -0.48 -10.25
C SER A 60 -1.24 -0.73 -11.59
N GLN A 61 -1.77 -1.61 -12.44
CA GLN A 61 -1.16 -2.02 -13.71
C GLN A 61 -1.81 -1.42 -14.96
N MET A 62 -2.93 -0.69 -14.84
CA MET A 62 -3.64 -0.15 -16.02
C MET A 62 -2.72 0.73 -16.90
N PRO A 63 -2.48 0.37 -18.17
CA PRO A 63 -1.56 1.10 -19.02
C PRO A 63 -2.17 2.41 -19.54
N TRP A 64 -1.34 3.44 -19.69
CA TRP A 64 -1.70 4.71 -20.35
C TRP A 64 -0.48 5.50 -20.81
N LYS A 65 -0.71 6.55 -21.61
CA LYS A 65 0.33 7.45 -22.15
C LYS A 65 -0.14 8.90 -22.11
N LEU A 66 0.81 9.82 -22.10
CA LEU A 66 0.56 11.24 -22.24
C LEU A 66 0.74 11.67 -23.70
N THR A 67 -0.04 12.66 -24.14
CA THR A 67 0.17 13.34 -25.42
C THR A 67 1.03 14.60 -25.26
N ALA A 68 1.01 15.22 -24.07
CA ALA A 68 1.83 16.36 -23.69
C ALA A 68 2.17 16.29 -22.19
N THR A 69 3.17 17.07 -21.76
CA THR A 69 3.55 17.14 -20.35
C THR A 69 2.36 17.54 -19.49
N LEU A 70 2.07 16.72 -18.48
CA LEU A 70 0.98 16.95 -17.55
C LEU A 70 1.47 17.80 -16.39
N ARG A 71 0.77 18.91 -16.14
CA ARG A 71 0.94 19.75 -14.97
C ARG A 71 -0.37 19.72 -14.20
N TYR A 72 -0.36 19.14 -13.02
CA TYR A 72 -1.59 18.97 -12.26
C TYR A 72 -1.40 19.16 -10.76
N CYS A 73 -2.50 19.47 -10.08
CA CYS A 73 -2.59 19.51 -8.62
C CYS A 73 -3.41 18.31 -8.15
N TYR A 74 -2.86 17.50 -7.25
CA TYR A 74 -3.60 16.38 -6.68
C TYR A 74 -4.52 16.78 -5.54
N GLY A 75 -4.40 17.99 -4.98
CA GLY A 75 -5.09 18.42 -3.77
C GLY A 75 -5.80 19.74 -3.94
N GLN A 76 -6.74 20.00 -3.03
CA GLN A 76 -7.47 21.25 -2.91
C GLN A 76 -7.65 21.64 -1.44
N ASP A 77 -7.86 22.93 -1.19
CA ASP A 77 -8.17 23.48 0.13
C ASP A 77 -9.67 23.36 0.48
N ASP A 78 -10.05 23.87 1.65
CA ASP A 78 -11.43 23.86 2.13
C ASP A 78 -12.36 24.79 1.34
N ASN A 79 -11.80 25.75 0.59
CA ASN A 79 -12.52 26.61 -0.36
C ASN A 79 -12.65 25.98 -1.75
N ASN A 80 -12.30 24.70 -1.89
CA ASN A 80 -12.28 23.94 -3.14
C ASN A 80 -11.35 24.51 -4.21
N GLN A 81 -10.29 25.22 -3.83
CA GLN A 81 -9.26 25.73 -4.75
C GLN A 81 -8.07 24.77 -4.78
N LEU A 82 -7.43 24.63 -5.96
CA LEU A 82 -6.24 23.79 -6.07
C LEU A 82 -5.09 24.38 -5.26
N THR A 83 -4.30 23.53 -4.61
CA THR A 83 -3.20 23.98 -3.75
C THR A 83 -1.85 23.92 -4.46
N GLU A 84 -1.02 24.96 -4.26
CA GLU A 84 0.37 25.01 -4.71
C GLU A 84 1.19 23.81 -4.21
N SER A 85 0.99 23.43 -2.95
CA SER A 85 1.67 22.31 -2.32
C SER A 85 1.39 20.97 -3.00
N SER A 86 0.34 20.87 -3.82
CA SER A 86 -0.03 19.64 -4.52
C SER A 86 0.41 19.58 -5.99
N LYS A 87 1.20 20.55 -6.46
CA LYS A 87 1.72 20.58 -7.83
C LYS A 87 2.59 19.37 -8.13
N VAL A 88 2.35 18.78 -9.29
CA VAL A 88 3.10 17.67 -9.86
C VAL A 88 3.28 17.93 -11.36
N LYS A 89 4.50 17.67 -11.86
CA LYS A 89 4.83 17.73 -13.28
C LYS A 89 5.24 16.34 -13.75
N VAL A 90 4.57 15.83 -14.78
CA VAL A 90 4.82 14.51 -15.36
C VAL A 90 5.13 14.69 -16.85
N ASN A 91 6.34 14.31 -17.26
CA ASN A 91 6.84 14.51 -18.62
C ASN A 91 6.18 13.53 -19.59
N CYS A 92 5.82 13.99 -20.79
CA CYS A 92 5.34 13.10 -21.84
C CYS A 92 6.45 12.18 -22.37
N ARG A 93 7.66 12.72 -22.54
CA ARG A 93 8.86 12.06 -23.08
C ARG A 93 10.00 12.07 -22.08
N TRP A 94 10.96 11.15 -22.20
CA TRP A 94 12.14 11.14 -21.33
C TRP A 94 12.85 12.49 -21.34
N ASP A 95 13.13 13.01 -20.15
CA ASP A 95 13.75 14.34 -19.93
C ASP A 95 13.04 15.49 -20.65
N ASN A 96 11.78 15.27 -21.02
CA ASN A 96 10.96 16.19 -21.81
C ASN A 96 11.58 16.59 -23.17
N LYS A 97 12.41 15.74 -23.78
CA LYS A 97 13.04 15.99 -25.09
C LYS A 97 12.20 15.41 -26.22
N LEU A 98 11.97 16.17 -27.29
CA LEU A 98 11.16 15.75 -28.44
C LEU A 98 11.73 14.51 -29.16
N ALA A 99 13.05 14.39 -29.22
CA ALA A 99 13.75 13.25 -29.83
C ALA A 99 13.56 11.93 -29.05
N ASN A 100 13.10 12.00 -27.80
CA ASN A 100 12.94 10.82 -26.95
C ASN A 100 11.56 10.19 -27.13
N GLU A 101 11.47 8.89 -26.85
CA GLU A 101 10.22 8.14 -26.84
C GLU A 101 9.21 8.66 -25.80
N VAL A 102 7.92 8.42 -26.06
CA VAL A 102 6.84 8.69 -25.11
C VAL A 102 6.93 7.67 -23.98
N ILE A 103 6.92 8.16 -22.73
CA ILE A 103 7.04 7.32 -21.54
C ILE A 103 5.73 6.51 -21.36
N PRO A 104 5.77 5.17 -21.45
CA PRO A 104 4.62 4.34 -21.09
C PRO A 104 4.40 4.37 -19.57
N ARG A 105 3.14 4.49 -19.16
CA ARG A 105 2.76 4.55 -17.74
C ARG A 105 1.81 3.44 -17.37
N LYS A 106 1.76 3.15 -16.07
CA LYS A 106 0.82 2.23 -15.46
C LYS A 106 0.17 2.84 -14.23
N GLY A 107 -1.03 2.36 -13.92
CA GLY A 107 -1.78 2.67 -12.71
C GLY A 107 -2.61 3.94 -12.77
N ILE A 108 -3.70 3.99 -12.00
CA ILE A 108 -4.60 5.16 -11.93
C ILE A 108 -3.89 6.35 -11.28
N PRO A 109 -3.88 7.56 -11.88
CA PRO A 109 -3.23 8.73 -11.29
C PRO A 109 -3.75 9.07 -9.89
N TYR A 110 -2.85 9.55 -9.03
CA TYR A 110 -3.23 10.04 -7.70
C TYR A 110 -3.93 11.39 -7.78
N SER A 111 -5.15 11.49 -7.25
CA SER A 111 -5.93 12.72 -7.14
C SER A 111 -6.87 12.66 -5.94
N GLN A 112 -6.95 13.75 -5.16
CA GLN A 112 -7.95 13.96 -4.11
C GLN A 112 -9.12 14.85 -4.57
N VAL A 113 -9.05 15.38 -5.80
CA VAL A 113 -10.00 16.36 -6.34
C VAL A 113 -11.21 15.65 -6.95
N TYR A 114 -11.00 14.80 -7.95
CA TYR A 114 -12.05 14.03 -8.63
C TYR A 114 -11.79 12.53 -8.47
N ARG A 115 -12.37 11.93 -7.42
CA ARG A 115 -12.10 10.54 -6.95
C ARG A 115 -13.16 9.51 -7.31
N GLU A 116 -14.26 9.92 -7.92
CA GLU A 116 -15.48 9.10 -8.06
C GLU A 116 -15.55 8.27 -9.35
N GLU A 117 -14.51 8.32 -10.19
CA GLU A 117 -14.53 7.65 -11.49
C GLU A 117 -13.97 6.21 -11.42
N GLU A 118 -14.78 5.24 -11.84
CA GLU A 118 -14.33 3.87 -12.06
C GLU A 118 -13.77 3.71 -13.48
N TYR A 119 -12.50 3.31 -13.57
CA TYR A 119 -11.82 3.05 -14.84
C TYR A 119 -12.01 1.58 -15.26
N SER A 120 -13.13 1.25 -15.90
CA SER A 120 -13.44 -0.14 -16.29
C SER A 120 -12.55 -0.68 -17.42
N ASN A 121 -12.20 0.17 -18.40
CA ASN A 121 -11.57 -0.18 -19.69
C ASN A 121 -10.26 0.59 -19.96
N GLY A 122 -9.36 0.61 -18.98
CA GLY A 122 -8.09 1.33 -19.07
C GLY A 122 -8.21 2.81 -18.70
N ILE A 123 -7.09 3.54 -18.79
CA ILE A 123 -7.04 4.94 -18.37
C ILE A 123 -6.93 5.83 -19.60
N THR A 124 -8.01 6.54 -19.91
CA THR A 124 -7.95 7.80 -20.64
C THR A 124 -7.84 8.92 -19.62
N LEU A 125 -6.69 9.58 -19.54
CA LEU A 125 -6.50 10.67 -18.59
C LEU A 125 -7.46 11.81 -18.89
N LYS A 126 -8.37 12.09 -17.96
CA LYS A 126 -9.31 13.21 -18.04
C LYS A 126 -8.84 14.34 -17.13
N LYS A 127 -8.83 15.55 -17.68
CA LYS A 127 -8.65 16.78 -16.90
C LYS A 127 -9.97 17.13 -16.22
N GLY A 128 -9.88 17.61 -14.98
CA GLY A 128 -11.00 18.23 -14.29
C GLY A 128 -11.24 19.66 -14.77
N THR A 129 -12.16 20.36 -14.12
CA THR A 129 -12.55 21.73 -14.51
C THR A 129 -11.80 22.81 -13.73
N LYS A 130 -11.07 22.45 -12.67
CA LYS A 130 -10.32 23.40 -11.83
C LYS A 130 -8.92 23.65 -12.39
N THR A 131 -8.47 24.90 -12.27
CA THR A 131 -7.10 25.38 -12.52
C THR A 131 -6.55 26.05 -11.27
N LEU A 132 -5.23 26.01 -11.10
CA LEU A 132 -4.56 26.73 -10.02
C LEU A 132 -4.55 28.23 -10.33
N ALA A 133 -5.02 29.06 -9.39
CA ALA A 133 -5.24 30.50 -9.64
C ALA A 133 -3.97 31.26 -10.01
N SER A 134 -2.86 30.96 -9.35
CA SER A 134 -1.53 31.54 -9.54
C SER A 134 -0.79 31.03 -10.78
N ASP A 135 -1.15 29.86 -11.29
CA ASP A 135 -0.48 29.21 -12.43
C ASP A 135 -1.48 28.32 -13.19
N PRO A 136 -2.30 28.91 -14.09
CA PRO A 136 -3.40 28.21 -14.76
C PRO A 136 -3.00 27.02 -15.65
N GLN A 137 -1.69 26.82 -15.89
CA GLN A 137 -1.20 25.61 -16.56
C GLN A 137 -1.40 24.36 -15.71
N TYR A 138 -1.47 24.49 -14.38
CA TYR A 138 -1.75 23.39 -13.47
C TYR A 138 -3.25 23.19 -13.33
N VAL A 139 -3.69 22.00 -13.74
CA VAL A 139 -5.10 21.60 -13.74
C VAL A 139 -5.38 20.56 -12.69
N SER A 140 -6.65 20.33 -12.42
CA SER A 140 -7.12 19.11 -11.75
C SER A 140 -7.17 17.92 -12.70
N ILE A 141 -7.15 16.70 -12.17
CA ILE A 141 -7.36 15.47 -12.93
C ILE A 141 -8.32 14.54 -12.19
N TYR A 142 -8.98 13.68 -12.97
CA TYR A 142 -9.64 12.49 -12.43
C TYR A 142 -8.60 11.44 -12.05
N GLY A 143 -8.84 10.76 -10.94
CA GLY A 143 -7.93 9.78 -10.38
C GLY A 143 -8.49 9.16 -9.12
N THR A 144 -7.63 8.59 -8.29
CA THR A 144 -8.00 8.07 -6.97
C THR A 144 -7.01 8.55 -5.93
N ASP A 145 -7.41 8.58 -4.67
CA ASP A 145 -6.47 8.62 -3.54
C ASP A 145 -6.30 7.22 -2.94
N CYS A 146 -5.37 7.06 -1.99
CA CYS A 146 -5.06 5.76 -1.40
C CYS A 146 -6.29 5.11 -0.73
N SER A 147 -7.11 5.88 -0.01
CA SER A 147 -8.34 5.37 0.63
C SER A 147 -9.43 4.98 -0.36
N SER A 148 -9.67 5.78 -1.40
CA SER A 148 -10.66 5.48 -2.44
C SER A 148 -10.24 4.29 -3.28
N SER A 149 -8.94 4.12 -3.55
CA SER A 149 -8.39 2.93 -4.21
C SER A 149 -8.73 1.65 -3.43
N VAL A 150 -8.51 1.63 -2.11
CA VAL A 150 -8.92 0.50 -1.27
C VAL A 150 -10.45 0.34 -1.25
N GLY A 151 -11.20 1.43 -1.16
CA GLY A 151 -12.65 1.41 -1.23
C GLY A 151 -13.19 0.79 -2.52
N PHE A 152 -12.60 1.11 -3.68
CA PHE A 152 -12.98 0.52 -4.96
C PHE A 152 -12.57 -0.95 -5.08
N ALA A 153 -11.44 -1.34 -4.49
CA ALA A 153 -11.03 -2.75 -4.40
C ALA A 153 -12.06 -3.56 -3.59
N TRP A 154 -12.44 -3.07 -2.42
CA TRP A 154 -13.44 -3.72 -1.57
C TRP A 154 -14.85 -3.70 -2.16
N LYS A 155 -15.25 -2.63 -2.86
CA LYS A 155 -16.51 -2.59 -3.60
C LYS A 155 -16.56 -3.66 -4.67
N ALA A 156 -15.50 -3.84 -5.45
CA ALA A 156 -15.46 -4.88 -6.47
C ALA A 156 -15.57 -6.29 -5.88
N ALA A 157 -15.04 -6.49 -4.67
CA ALA A 157 -15.10 -7.77 -3.96
C ALA A 157 -16.46 -8.10 -3.33
N THR A 158 -17.21 -7.08 -2.89
CA THR A 158 -18.35 -7.29 -1.99
C THR A 158 -19.63 -6.56 -2.39
N GLY A 159 -19.56 -5.68 -3.39
CA GLY A 159 -20.64 -4.73 -3.73
C GLY A 159 -20.77 -3.56 -2.75
N VAL A 160 -20.08 -3.57 -1.60
CA VAL A 160 -20.19 -2.54 -0.57
C VAL A 160 -19.42 -1.29 -0.96
N TYR A 161 -20.12 -0.16 -1.05
CA TYR A 161 -19.50 1.12 -1.35
C TYR A 161 -19.21 1.91 -0.07
N LEU A 162 -17.93 2.16 0.21
CA LEU A 162 -17.50 2.98 1.34
C LEU A 162 -17.78 4.46 1.07
N ALA A 163 -19.03 4.87 1.29
CA ALA A 163 -19.48 6.25 1.27
C ALA A 163 -20.09 6.66 2.60
N ARG A 164 -19.83 7.89 3.01
CA ARG A 164 -20.42 8.45 4.22
C ARG A 164 -21.89 8.76 3.99
N LYS A 165 -22.80 8.16 4.77
CA LYS A 165 -24.26 8.37 4.64
C LYS A 165 -24.68 9.83 4.78
N ASP A 166 -24.02 10.59 5.65
CA ASP A 166 -24.34 11.99 5.94
C ASP A 166 -23.98 12.99 4.82
N THR A 167 -23.02 12.63 3.97
CA THR A 167 -22.47 13.55 2.95
C THR A 167 -22.46 12.95 1.54
N GLY A 168 -22.71 11.65 1.40
CA GLY A 168 -22.52 10.89 0.15
C GLY A 168 -21.05 10.74 -0.28
N LYS A 169 -20.11 11.36 0.44
CA LYS A 169 -18.71 11.46 0.02
C LYS A 169 -17.97 10.14 0.24
N ILE A 170 -17.13 9.77 -0.72
CA ILE A 170 -16.18 8.64 -0.59
C ILE A 170 -15.32 8.83 0.66
N TYR A 171 -15.09 7.72 1.38
CA TYR A 171 -14.19 7.68 2.51
C TYR A 171 -12.83 8.32 2.21
N ARG A 172 -12.34 9.08 3.19
CA ARG A 172 -10.95 9.51 3.27
C ARG A 172 -10.29 8.69 4.38
N THR A 173 -8.96 8.65 4.39
CA THR A 173 -8.19 7.97 5.43
C THR A 173 -8.65 8.29 6.86
N LYS A 174 -9.01 9.56 7.13
CA LYS A 174 -9.53 9.97 8.44
C LYS A 174 -10.81 9.25 8.86
N ASN A 175 -11.71 9.03 7.90
CA ASN A 175 -12.99 8.37 8.14
C ASN A 175 -12.77 6.85 8.26
N MET A 176 -11.89 6.27 7.42
CA MET A 176 -11.51 4.86 7.57
C MET A 176 -10.91 4.56 8.96
N PHE A 177 -10.11 5.50 9.50
CA PHE A 177 -9.59 5.40 10.85
C PHE A 177 -10.68 5.46 11.91
N ALA A 178 -11.48 6.53 11.89
CA ALA A 178 -12.53 6.75 12.89
C ALA A 178 -13.50 5.58 12.97
N ASP A 179 -13.99 5.11 11.81
CA ASP A 179 -14.97 4.03 11.77
C ASP A 179 -14.33 2.69 12.13
N GLY A 180 -13.10 2.44 11.66
CA GLY A 180 -12.36 1.23 11.98
C GLY A 180 -12.17 1.04 13.50
N ILE A 181 -11.82 2.09 14.25
CA ILE A 181 -11.57 1.96 15.69
C ILE A 181 -12.85 1.92 16.54
N ILE A 182 -13.96 2.49 16.07
CA ILE A 182 -15.18 2.63 16.87
C ILE A 182 -15.95 1.30 16.96
N ALA A 183 -15.96 0.50 15.88
CA ALA A 183 -16.76 -0.73 15.77
C ALA A 183 -18.15 -0.59 16.45
N SER A 184 -19.00 0.26 15.88
CA SER A 184 -20.35 0.50 16.38
C SER A 184 -21.35 -0.51 15.82
N GLU A 185 -22.34 -0.97 16.57
CA GLU A 185 -23.41 -1.85 16.05
C GLU A 185 -24.40 -1.14 15.09
N ASN A 186 -24.02 0.02 14.54
CA ASN A 186 -24.88 0.85 13.71
C ASN A 186 -24.79 0.42 12.24
N GLU A 187 -25.83 0.75 11.45
CA GLU A 187 -25.99 0.36 10.03
C GLU A 187 -24.87 0.80 9.07
N ASN A 188 -23.97 1.72 9.49
CA ASN A 188 -22.84 2.19 8.68
C ASN A 188 -21.50 1.54 9.08
N ASP A 189 -21.51 0.49 9.89
CA ASP A 189 -20.28 -0.13 10.36
C ASP A 189 -19.72 -1.13 9.35
N TYR A 190 -19.09 -0.57 8.32
CA TYR A 190 -18.45 -1.35 7.25
C TYR A 190 -17.08 -1.90 7.67
N LEU A 191 -16.45 -1.31 8.68
CA LEU A 191 -15.04 -1.52 8.97
C LEU A 191 -14.85 -2.19 10.33
N MET A 192 -13.79 -2.97 10.44
CA MET A 192 -13.36 -3.47 11.74
C MET A 192 -11.86 -3.61 11.79
N LEU A 193 -11.32 -3.59 13.01
CA LEU A 193 -9.91 -3.87 13.25
C LEU A 193 -9.63 -5.36 13.05
N VAL A 194 -8.41 -5.66 12.65
CA VAL A 194 -7.93 -7.03 12.47
C VAL A 194 -7.32 -7.55 13.77
N GLY A 195 -7.59 -8.80 14.11
CA GLY A 195 -7.01 -9.46 15.27
C GLY A 195 -7.65 -9.08 16.61
N LYS A 196 -6.97 -9.43 17.71
CA LYS A 196 -7.43 -9.22 19.09
C LYS A 196 -6.67 -8.07 19.72
N TYR A 197 -7.40 -7.15 20.37
CA TYR A 197 -6.82 -5.91 20.92
C TYR A 197 -6.52 -5.99 22.42
N GLY A 198 -6.73 -7.16 23.04
CA GLY A 198 -6.47 -7.38 24.47
C GLY A 198 -7.26 -6.40 25.35
N LYS A 199 -6.65 -6.01 26.47
CA LYS A 199 -7.22 -5.05 27.42
C LYS A 199 -7.38 -3.64 26.83
N TYR A 200 -6.62 -3.31 25.78
CA TYR A 200 -6.70 -2.05 25.06
C TYR A 200 -7.96 -1.91 24.20
N TYR A 201 -8.76 -2.98 24.03
CA TYR A 201 -9.97 -2.94 23.22
C TYR A 201 -10.82 -1.71 23.53
N SER A 202 -11.30 -1.49 24.75
CA SER A 202 -12.18 -0.35 25.04
C SER A 202 -11.51 1.02 24.84
N ALA A 203 -10.22 1.15 25.20
CA ALA A 203 -9.49 2.41 25.14
C ALA A 203 -9.16 2.88 23.70
N ARG A 204 -9.13 1.96 22.73
CA ARG A 204 -8.83 2.26 21.33
C ARG A 204 -9.71 3.36 20.73
N LYS A 205 -10.96 3.50 21.22
CA LYS A 205 -11.97 4.45 20.71
C LYS A 205 -11.55 5.91 20.91
N ASN A 206 -10.64 6.15 21.86
CA ASN A 206 -10.12 7.48 22.17
C ASN A 206 -8.87 7.84 21.35
N ALA A 207 -8.34 6.90 20.56
CA ALA A 207 -7.16 7.17 19.74
C ALA A 207 -7.51 8.12 18.57
N THR A 208 -6.64 9.08 18.30
CA THR A 208 -6.73 9.99 17.15
C THR A 208 -5.66 9.69 16.09
N THR A 209 -4.67 8.87 16.45
CA THR A 209 -3.53 8.47 15.60
C THR A 209 -3.29 6.97 15.63
N THR A 210 -2.67 6.43 14.59
CA THR A 210 -2.28 5.00 14.56
C THR A 210 -1.15 4.70 15.54
N LYS A 211 -0.30 5.69 15.87
CA LYS A 211 0.73 5.56 16.90
C LYS A 211 0.12 5.28 18.28
N GLN A 212 -0.91 6.02 18.69
CA GLN A 212 -1.59 5.78 19.98
C GLN A 212 -2.17 4.37 20.05
N VAL A 213 -2.79 3.89 18.96
CA VAL A 213 -3.32 2.53 18.88
C VAL A 213 -2.19 1.51 19.05
N VAL A 214 -1.11 1.62 18.27
CA VAL A 214 0.01 0.67 18.34
C VAL A 214 0.72 0.73 19.70
N THR A 215 0.91 1.90 20.29
CA THR A 215 1.46 2.03 21.64
C THR A 215 0.58 1.36 22.69
N GLY A 216 -0.74 1.56 22.64
CA GLY A 216 -1.67 0.90 23.54
C GLY A 216 -1.68 -0.62 23.39
N LEU A 217 -1.62 -1.10 22.14
CA LEU A 217 -1.52 -2.53 21.85
C LEU A 217 -0.20 -3.14 22.29
N SER A 218 0.90 -2.37 22.26
CA SER A 218 2.24 -2.83 22.63
C SER A 218 2.54 -2.69 24.12
N ALA A 219 1.61 -2.16 24.92
CA ALA A 219 1.82 -1.92 26.33
C ALA A 219 1.95 -3.24 27.11
N GLU A 220 2.83 -3.24 28.11
CA GLU A 220 2.99 -4.36 29.04
C GLU A 220 1.65 -4.68 29.73
N GLY A 221 1.35 -5.98 29.85
CA GLY A 221 0.10 -6.45 30.45
C GLY A 221 -1.15 -6.26 29.59
N ASN A 222 -1.04 -5.76 28.34
CA ASN A 222 -2.19 -5.66 27.42
C ASN A 222 -2.71 -7.04 27.00
N TYR A 223 -1.82 -8.01 26.81
CA TYR A 223 -2.13 -9.39 26.48
C TYR A 223 -1.73 -10.34 27.63
N GLU A 224 -2.09 -11.62 27.50
CA GLU A 224 -1.66 -12.67 28.42
C GLU A 224 -0.16 -12.97 28.27
N ASP A 225 0.43 -13.64 29.26
CA ASP A 225 1.85 -13.96 29.26
C ASP A 225 2.23 -14.80 28.02
N GLY A 226 3.27 -14.36 27.30
CA GLY A 226 3.71 -14.99 26.06
C GLY A 226 2.99 -14.48 24.80
N GLU A 227 2.01 -13.59 24.93
CA GLU A 227 1.29 -12.97 23.81
C GLU A 227 1.68 -11.51 23.61
N ASP A 228 1.54 -11.02 22.38
CA ASP A 228 1.89 -9.65 22.02
C ASP A 228 1.10 -9.15 20.79
N ILE A 229 1.34 -7.89 20.42
CA ILE A 229 0.73 -7.29 19.22
C ILE A 229 1.05 -8.09 17.94
N TYR A 230 2.23 -8.71 17.86
CA TYR A 230 2.65 -9.43 16.67
C TYR A 230 1.82 -10.70 16.49
N SER A 231 1.65 -11.49 17.54
CA SER A 231 0.85 -12.72 17.55
C SER A 231 -0.66 -12.49 17.54
N LYS A 232 -1.15 -11.36 18.09
CA LYS A 232 -2.60 -11.11 18.21
C LYS A 232 -3.21 -10.22 17.14
N VAL A 233 -2.43 -9.30 16.57
CA VAL A 233 -2.92 -8.32 15.61
C VAL A 233 -2.29 -8.56 14.25
N TYR A 234 -0.96 -8.61 14.17
CA TYR A 234 -0.28 -8.66 12.87
C TYR A 234 -0.27 -10.05 12.24
N ALA A 235 -0.17 -11.11 13.03
CA ALA A 235 -0.36 -12.49 12.55
C ALA A 235 -1.79 -12.78 12.09
N ALA A 236 -2.77 -11.94 12.46
CA ALA A 236 -4.16 -12.06 12.01
C ALA A 236 -4.41 -11.36 10.66
N ILE A 237 -3.43 -10.64 10.11
CA ILE A 237 -3.55 -9.97 8.82
C ILE A 237 -3.71 -11.03 7.72
N LYS A 238 -4.63 -10.78 6.80
CA LYS A 238 -4.84 -11.57 5.59
C LYS A 238 -4.73 -10.67 4.36
N PRO A 239 -4.35 -11.21 3.18
CA PRO A 239 -4.59 -10.53 1.91
C PRO A 239 -6.02 -9.98 1.82
N GLY A 240 -6.17 -8.79 1.26
CA GLY A 240 -7.43 -8.05 1.21
C GLY A 240 -7.68 -7.12 2.41
N ASP A 241 -6.96 -7.29 3.53
CA ASP A 241 -6.95 -6.29 4.60
C ASP A 241 -6.25 -5.01 4.13
N ALA A 242 -6.49 -3.90 4.85
CA ALA A 242 -5.81 -2.64 4.60
C ALA A 242 -4.95 -2.21 5.79
N LEU A 243 -3.77 -1.67 5.50
CA LEU A 243 -2.88 -1.08 6.50
C LEU A 243 -3.05 0.43 6.52
N LEU A 244 -3.51 0.92 7.65
CA LEU A 244 -3.84 2.32 7.84
C LEU A 244 -2.73 3.02 8.62
N PHE A 245 -2.32 4.18 8.14
CA PHE A 245 -1.43 5.10 8.83
C PHE A 245 -2.11 6.46 8.99
N ARG A 246 -1.99 7.06 10.17
CA ARG A 246 -2.52 8.39 10.45
C ARG A 246 -1.64 9.10 11.46
N THR A 247 -1.12 10.26 11.09
CA THR A 247 -0.39 11.16 11.99
C THR A 247 -1.23 12.35 12.41
N THR A 248 -0.85 12.93 13.55
CA THR A 248 -1.34 14.15 14.20
C THR A 248 -2.83 14.18 14.57
N ASP A 249 -3.11 15.07 15.51
CA ASP A 249 -4.35 15.49 16.18
C ASP A 249 -5.44 16.04 15.23
N GLY A 250 -5.79 15.27 14.19
CA GLY A 250 -6.97 15.53 13.37
C GLY A 250 -6.70 16.13 11.99
N SER A 251 -5.54 16.77 11.78
CA SER A 251 -5.20 17.54 10.56
C SER A 251 -4.13 16.91 9.65
N GLY A 252 -3.51 15.80 10.05
CA GLY A 252 -2.33 15.25 9.37
C GLY A 252 -2.57 14.33 8.18
N TYR A 253 -1.46 14.05 7.49
CA TYR A 253 -1.37 13.05 6.43
C TYR A 253 -1.80 11.67 6.94
N GLY A 254 -2.70 11.04 6.18
CA GLY A 254 -3.07 9.65 6.37
C GLY A 254 -2.71 8.85 5.13
N HIS A 255 -2.40 7.58 5.31
CA HIS A 255 -2.12 6.69 4.21
C HIS A 255 -2.79 5.32 4.37
N VAL A 256 -3.13 4.68 3.27
CA VAL A 256 -3.75 3.34 3.26
C VAL A 256 -3.09 2.47 2.20
N ARG A 257 -2.84 1.22 2.55
CA ARG A 257 -2.31 0.18 1.64
C ARG A 257 -3.24 -1.02 1.63
N LEU A 258 -3.32 -1.75 0.53
CA LEU A 258 -3.98 -3.05 0.50
C LEU A 258 -2.94 -4.16 0.65
N VAL A 259 -3.16 -5.09 1.58
CA VAL A 259 -2.33 -6.28 1.75
C VAL A 259 -2.67 -7.29 0.66
N VAL A 260 -1.64 -7.90 0.08
CA VAL A 260 -1.76 -8.93 -0.98
C VAL A 260 -0.95 -10.19 -0.67
N GLY A 261 -0.11 -10.17 0.36
CA GLY A 261 0.63 -11.34 0.81
C GLY A 261 0.98 -11.21 2.28
N VAL A 262 1.02 -12.35 2.97
CA VAL A 262 1.38 -12.42 4.39
C VAL A 262 2.28 -13.63 4.61
N LYS A 263 3.38 -13.42 5.32
CA LYS A 263 4.29 -14.46 5.76
C LYS A 263 4.57 -14.29 7.24
N ILE A 264 4.28 -15.32 8.02
CA ILE A 264 4.51 -15.39 9.44
C ILE A 264 5.68 -16.36 9.66
N VAL A 265 6.71 -15.86 10.33
CA VAL A 265 7.86 -16.66 10.75
C VAL A 265 7.85 -16.70 12.26
N TYR A 266 8.11 -17.87 12.83
CA TYR A 266 8.19 -18.06 14.27
C TYR A 266 9.64 -18.13 14.72
N ALA A 267 9.90 -17.56 15.90
CA ALA A 267 11.22 -17.59 16.55
C ALA A 267 11.49 -18.95 17.22
N ASP A 268 10.46 -19.77 17.41
CA ASP A 268 10.50 -21.06 18.08
C ASP A 268 9.87 -22.17 17.23
N ALA A 269 10.34 -23.40 17.41
CA ALA A 269 9.84 -24.57 16.67
C ALA A 269 8.38 -24.91 17.02
N SER A 270 7.93 -24.56 18.24
CA SER A 270 6.55 -24.74 18.69
C SER A 270 5.56 -23.71 18.13
N LYS A 271 6.02 -22.75 17.31
CA LYS A 271 5.19 -21.71 16.69
C LYS A 271 4.38 -20.89 17.69
N THR A 272 4.95 -20.60 18.86
CA THR A 272 4.29 -19.82 19.91
C THR A 272 4.67 -18.35 19.87
N LYS A 273 5.85 -18.03 19.32
CA LYS A 273 6.41 -16.68 19.31
C LYS A 273 6.70 -16.24 17.88
N VAL A 274 5.97 -15.22 17.41
CA VAL A 274 6.20 -14.60 16.11
C VAL A 274 7.56 -13.90 16.12
N ASP A 275 8.36 -14.10 15.07
CA ASP A 275 9.58 -13.34 14.77
C ASP A 275 9.19 -12.09 13.97
N PRO A 276 9.19 -10.88 14.57
CA PRO A 276 8.69 -9.67 13.92
C PRO A 276 9.69 -9.07 12.92
N GLU A 277 10.93 -9.56 12.87
CA GLU A 277 11.93 -9.13 11.89
C GLU A 277 11.81 -9.91 10.59
N LYS A 278 11.34 -11.15 10.66
CA LYS A 278 11.17 -12.02 9.49
C LYS A 278 9.72 -12.15 9.02
N SER A 279 8.76 -11.90 9.91
CA SER A 279 7.35 -11.86 9.54
C SER A 279 7.05 -10.57 8.79
N GLN A 280 6.34 -10.69 7.67
CA GLN A 280 6.16 -9.60 6.72
C GLN A 280 4.82 -9.65 6.01
N VAL A 281 4.42 -8.49 5.51
CA VAL A 281 3.29 -8.31 4.60
C VAL A 281 3.79 -7.72 3.29
N THR A 282 3.17 -8.14 2.19
CA THR A 282 3.34 -7.51 0.89
C THR A 282 2.11 -6.66 0.60
N CYS A 283 2.30 -5.42 0.18
CA CYS A 283 1.22 -4.47 -0.03
C CYS A 283 1.25 -3.83 -1.41
N ILE A 284 0.07 -3.55 -1.96
CA ILE A 284 -0.12 -2.62 -3.07
C ILE A 284 -0.60 -1.28 -2.49
N GLU A 285 0.06 -0.19 -2.85
CA GLU A 285 -0.29 1.15 -2.39
C GLU A 285 -0.14 2.21 -3.48
N GLN A 286 -0.94 3.27 -3.41
CA GLN A 286 -0.81 4.43 -4.29
C GLN A 286 -0.04 5.55 -3.57
N VAL A 287 1.10 5.97 -4.12
CA VAL A 287 1.99 6.98 -3.52
C VAL A 287 1.96 8.33 -4.22
N GLY A 288 1.33 8.42 -5.40
CA GLY A 288 1.41 9.60 -6.25
C GLY A 288 2.70 9.65 -7.06
N PHE A 289 2.71 10.51 -8.09
CA PHE A 289 3.94 10.78 -8.84
C PHE A 289 4.89 11.65 -8.02
N SER A 290 6.19 11.34 -8.10
CA SER A 290 7.22 12.15 -7.45
C SER A 290 7.24 13.58 -8.01
N LYS A 291 7.29 14.57 -7.11
CA LYS A 291 7.40 15.99 -7.47
C LYS A 291 8.76 16.34 -8.07
N THR A 292 9.80 15.59 -7.73
CA THR A 292 11.18 15.81 -8.17
C THR A 292 11.54 14.96 -9.39
N ASN A 293 10.75 13.94 -9.72
CA ASN A 293 10.97 13.10 -10.90
C ASN A 293 9.78 13.11 -11.86
N GLY A 294 9.86 13.97 -12.87
CA GLY A 294 8.87 14.03 -13.95
C GLY A 294 8.83 12.82 -14.88
N ASN A 295 9.85 11.96 -14.86
CA ASN A 295 9.90 10.74 -15.68
C ASN A 295 9.27 9.52 -14.99
N CYS A 296 8.73 9.68 -13.77
CA CYS A 296 8.08 8.61 -13.02
C CYS A 296 6.97 7.94 -13.85
N LYS A 297 6.97 6.60 -13.89
CA LYS A 297 6.10 5.80 -14.77
C LYS A 297 4.83 5.32 -14.08
N THR A 298 4.78 5.39 -12.75
CA THR A 298 3.62 4.99 -11.96
C THR A 298 3.46 5.82 -10.70
N SER A 299 2.23 5.94 -10.21
CA SER A 299 1.92 6.45 -8.88
C SER A 299 1.64 5.34 -7.86
N TRP A 300 2.07 4.10 -8.14
CA TRP A 300 1.76 2.90 -7.35
C TRP A 300 2.98 2.05 -7.03
N ILE A 301 2.87 1.32 -5.93
CA ILE A 301 3.72 0.22 -5.50
C ILE A 301 2.85 -1.03 -5.60
N PRO A 302 3.33 -2.16 -6.17
CA PRO A 302 4.74 -2.54 -6.37
C PRO A 302 4.95 -2.82 -7.86
N ASN A 303 5.42 -1.81 -8.59
CA ASN A 303 5.54 -1.94 -10.04
C ASN A 303 6.90 -2.47 -10.50
N ASP A 304 7.66 -3.10 -9.60
CA ASP A 304 9.06 -3.48 -9.82
C ASP A 304 9.90 -2.36 -10.45
N GLU A 305 9.50 -1.11 -10.23
CA GLU A 305 10.20 0.03 -10.80
C GLU A 305 11.47 0.28 -9.99
N ILE A 306 12.56 0.41 -10.73
CA ILE A 306 13.82 0.87 -10.18
C ILE A 306 13.59 2.27 -9.62
N VAL A 307 13.85 2.43 -8.32
CA VAL A 307 13.77 3.73 -7.67
C VAL A 307 14.74 4.67 -8.41
N PRO A 308 14.24 5.78 -8.96
CA PRO A 308 15.01 6.60 -9.89
C PRO A 308 16.03 7.51 -9.19
N THR A 309 15.79 7.87 -7.93
CA THR A 309 16.61 8.81 -7.14
C THR A 309 16.41 8.58 -5.64
N GLY A 310 17.35 9.02 -4.80
CA GLY A 310 17.24 8.97 -3.33
C GLY A 310 17.92 7.75 -2.69
N ALA A 311 17.64 7.50 -1.41
CA ALA A 311 18.32 6.47 -0.60
C ALA A 311 18.19 5.03 -1.16
N PHE A 312 17.20 4.79 -1.99
CA PHE A 312 16.92 3.48 -2.61
C PHE A 312 17.23 3.45 -4.11
N ALA A 313 17.88 4.48 -4.68
CA ALA A 313 18.12 4.57 -6.11
C ALA A 313 18.79 3.29 -6.66
N GLY A 314 18.27 2.77 -7.77
CA GLY A 314 18.75 1.51 -8.35
C GLY A 314 18.10 0.24 -7.78
N GLN A 315 17.32 0.34 -6.70
CA GLN A 315 16.63 -0.81 -6.10
C GLN A 315 15.19 -0.93 -6.58
N THR A 316 14.70 -2.15 -6.65
CA THR A 316 13.29 -2.45 -6.91
C THR A 316 12.48 -2.26 -5.64
N TYR A 317 11.48 -1.39 -5.67
CA TYR A 317 10.58 -1.24 -4.52
C TYR A 317 9.56 -2.39 -4.50
N THR A 318 9.62 -3.24 -3.47
CA THR A 318 8.86 -4.50 -3.42
C THR A 318 7.52 -4.41 -2.68
N GLY A 319 7.26 -3.32 -1.94
CA GLY A 319 6.05 -3.21 -1.12
C GLY A 319 6.00 -4.17 0.07
N VAL A 320 7.15 -4.70 0.49
CA VAL A 320 7.28 -5.62 1.63
C VAL A 320 7.59 -4.83 2.90
N TYR A 321 6.84 -5.13 3.96
CA TYR A 321 7.04 -4.53 5.29
C TYR A 321 7.09 -5.60 6.35
N THR A 322 8.11 -5.58 7.20
CA THR A 322 8.19 -6.46 8.36
C THR A 322 7.25 -6.00 9.46
N PHE A 323 6.88 -6.90 10.37
CA PHE A 323 6.02 -6.57 11.49
C PHE A 323 6.65 -5.50 12.41
N ASN A 324 7.98 -5.48 12.56
CA ASN A 324 8.70 -4.40 13.25
C ASN A 324 8.58 -3.03 12.55
N GLN A 325 8.56 -3.02 11.21
CA GLN A 325 8.30 -1.80 10.45
C GLN A 325 6.85 -1.34 10.63
N LEU A 326 5.90 -2.28 10.70
CA LEU A 326 4.49 -1.96 10.93
C LEU A 326 4.21 -1.39 12.32
N THR A 327 4.90 -1.85 13.37
CA THR A 327 4.80 -1.26 14.72
C THR A 327 5.53 0.07 14.86
N GLY A 328 6.38 0.43 13.90
CA GLY A 328 7.28 1.58 14.04
C GLY A 328 8.44 1.34 15.01
N LYS A 329 8.86 0.08 15.22
CA LYS A 329 10.15 -0.22 15.88
C LYS A 329 11.34 -0.02 14.94
N SER A 330 11.12 -0.20 13.64
CA SER A 330 12.10 0.11 12.60
C SER A 330 11.48 0.98 11.51
N ALA A 331 12.32 1.63 10.71
CA ALA A 331 11.84 2.48 9.63
C ALA A 331 11.29 1.63 8.47
N SER A 332 10.14 2.04 7.95
CA SER A 332 9.54 1.50 6.74
C SER A 332 9.93 2.36 5.53
N PRO A 333 10.25 1.74 4.37
CA PRO A 333 10.58 2.50 3.17
C PRO A 333 9.35 3.21 2.62
N THR A 334 9.51 4.45 2.16
CA THR A 334 8.45 5.21 1.47
C THR A 334 9.02 5.83 0.19
N ILE A 335 8.29 5.71 -0.94
CA ILE A 335 8.82 6.12 -2.26
C ILE A 335 9.21 7.60 -2.32
N ASN A 336 8.42 8.48 -1.69
CA ASN A 336 8.62 9.93 -1.82
C ASN A 336 9.40 10.55 -0.65
N ASP A 337 9.36 9.95 0.55
CA ASP A 337 9.90 10.57 1.76
C ASP A 337 11.08 9.80 2.37
N GLY A 338 11.53 8.72 1.72
CA GLY A 338 12.56 7.82 2.25
C GLY A 338 12.08 6.99 3.44
N ASP A 339 13.01 6.51 4.25
CA ASP A 339 12.69 5.69 5.42
C ASP A 339 12.01 6.51 6.52
N LYS A 340 10.86 6.01 7.01
CA LYS A 340 10.09 6.63 8.08
C LYS A 340 9.61 5.60 9.10
N THR A 341 9.77 5.94 10.37
CA THR A 341 9.16 5.22 11.49
C THR A 341 7.67 5.56 11.55
N ARG A 342 6.84 4.72 10.94
CA ARG A 342 5.38 4.88 10.86
C ARG A 342 4.71 3.69 11.55
N CYS A 343 3.65 3.95 12.30
CA CYS A 343 2.84 2.91 12.94
C CYS A 343 1.60 2.63 12.09
N TYR A 344 1.36 1.39 11.73
CA TYR A 344 0.23 0.98 10.90
C TYR A 344 -0.76 0.14 11.69
N VAL A 345 -2.04 0.37 11.46
CA VAL A 345 -3.14 -0.38 12.08
C VAL A 345 -3.85 -1.17 10.98
N PRO A 346 -3.93 -2.50 11.07
CA PRO A 346 -4.67 -3.29 10.10
C PRO A 346 -6.18 -3.17 10.34
N ILE A 347 -6.91 -2.90 9.25
CA ILE A 347 -8.38 -2.82 9.20
C ILE A 347 -8.90 -3.69 8.07
N ARG A 348 -10.14 -4.15 8.19
CA ARG A 348 -10.80 -4.96 7.18
C ARG A 348 -12.25 -4.53 6.98
N LEU A 349 -12.79 -4.88 5.83
CA LEU A 349 -14.23 -4.81 5.62
C LEU A 349 -14.92 -5.91 6.43
N LYS A 350 -15.99 -5.57 7.15
CA LYS A 350 -16.76 -6.55 7.93
C LYS A 350 -17.37 -7.66 7.09
N ALA A 351 -17.68 -7.38 5.82
CA ALA A 351 -18.27 -8.34 4.89
C ALA A 351 -17.29 -9.46 4.46
N PHE A 352 -16.01 -9.37 4.84
CA PHE A 352 -15.09 -10.52 4.73
C PHE A 352 -15.39 -11.51 5.85
N ASN A 353 -16.12 -12.58 5.53
CA ASN A 353 -16.68 -13.52 6.50
C ASN A 353 -15.74 -14.71 6.85
N ASP A 354 -14.43 -14.55 6.66
CA ASP A 354 -13.43 -15.62 6.77
C ASP A 354 -12.38 -15.44 7.86
#